data_AF-A0A067SIC3-F1
#
_entry.id   AF-A0A067SIC3-F1
#
_cell.length_a   1.000
_cell.length_b   1.000
_cell.length_c   1.000
_cell.angle_alpha   90.00
_cell.angle_beta   90.00
_cell.angle_gamma   90.00
#
_symmetry.space_group_name_H-M   'P 1'
#
loop_
_entity.id
_entity.type
_entity.pdbx_description
1 polymer ?
#
loop_
_entity_poly.entity_id
_entity_poly.type
_entity_poly.pdbx_seq_one_letter_code
_entity_poly.pdbx_strand_id
1 'polypeptide(L)'
;MTDTRKKLNIALDHARRAVELDTQGDDMNGAIAAYSQSTSLLSRVIEDMRRETQQSGDGARKPDDLAKLVKIHDSYRDRMMILSSVTGIPLPQGESRPSRL
;
A
#
# COMPACT_ATOMS: atom_id res chain seq x y z
N MET A 1 -5.57 5.06 -20.05
CA MET A 1 -5.42 5.30 -18.59
C MET A 1 -3.93 5.21 -18.27
N THR A 2 -3.37 6.12 -17.48
CA THR A 2 -1.94 6.05 -17.09
C THR A 2 -1.69 4.81 -16.23
N ASP A 3 -0.53 4.17 -16.39
CA ASP A 3 -0.17 2.95 -15.63
C ASP A 3 -0.26 3.17 -14.11
N THR A 4 0.09 4.36 -13.63
CA THR A 4 -0.03 4.76 -12.21
C THR A 4 -1.46 4.66 -11.68
N ARG A 5 -2.46 5.14 -12.45
CA ARG A 5 -3.88 5.07 -12.03
C ARG A 5 -4.39 3.63 -12.01
N LYS A 6 -3.97 2.80 -12.96
CA LYS A 6 -4.33 1.38 -12.99
C LYS A 6 -3.74 0.64 -11.78
N LYS A 7 -2.45 0.86 -11.47
CA LYS A 7 -1.79 0.29 -10.28
C LYS A 7 -2.50 0.72 -8.99
N LEU A 8 -2.88 2.00 -8.88
CA LEU A 8 -3.60 2.52 -7.72
C LEU A 8 -4.95 1.82 -7.53
N ASN A 9 -5.76 1.68 -8.58
CA ASN A 9 -7.04 0.98 -8.47
C ASN A 9 -6.86 -0.47 -8.00
N ILE A 10 -5.91 -1.21 -8.58
CA ILE A 10 -5.61 -2.58 -8.16
C ILE A 10 -5.14 -2.63 -6.70
N ALA A 11 -4.32 -1.66 -6.27
CA ALA A 11 -3.88 -1.58 -4.88
C ALA A 11 -5.04 -1.36 -3.90
N LEU A 12 -6.02 -0.54 -4.28
CA LEU A 12 -7.22 -0.28 -3.49
C LEU A 12 -8.17 -1.48 -3.47
N ASP A 13 -8.27 -2.24 -4.56
CA ASP A 13 -9.06 -3.48 -4.59
C ASP A 13 -8.47 -4.52 -3.63
N HIS A 14 -7.14 -4.69 -3.61
CA HIS A 14 -6.46 -5.53 -2.64
C HIS A 14 -6.65 -5.05 -1.20
N ALA A 15 -6.57 -3.74 -0.96
CA ALA A 15 -6.80 -3.16 0.37
C ALA A 15 -8.21 -3.44 0.88
N ARG A 16 -9.22 -3.24 0.01
CA ARG A 16 -10.61 -3.52 0.35
C ARG A 16 -10.79 -4.99 0.72
N ARG A 17 -10.23 -5.90 -0.07
CA ARG A 17 -10.29 -7.33 0.22
C ARG A 17 -9.58 -7.68 1.53
N ALA A 18 -8.44 -7.06 1.80
CA ALA A 18 -7.69 -7.26 3.04
C ALA A 18 -8.52 -6.85 4.26
N VAL A 19 -9.16 -5.68 4.22
CA VAL A 19 -10.02 -5.18 5.30
C VAL A 19 -11.24 -6.09 5.53
N GLU A 20 -11.86 -6.57 4.45
CA GLU A 20 -12.99 -7.51 4.55
C GLU A 20 -12.59 -8.80 5.28
N LEU A 21 -11.45 -9.40 4.89
CA LEU A 21 -10.92 -10.63 5.51
C LEU A 21 -10.50 -10.42 6.97
N ASP A 22 -9.79 -9.33 7.22
CA ASP A 22 -9.31 -8.92 8.55
C ASP A 22 -10.48 -8.70 9.53
N THR A 23 -11.55 -8.05 9.05
CA THR A 23 -12.75 -7.78 9.86
C THR A 23 -13.55 -9.05 10.15
N GLN A 24 -13.66 -9.96 9.18
CA GLN A 24 -14.42 -11.20 9.33
C GLN A 24 -13.75 -12.19 10.29
N GLY A 25 -12.43 -12.22 10.35
CA GLY A 25 -11.72 -13.14 11.23
C GLY A 25 -11.36 -14.48 10.59
N ASP A 26 -11.95 -14.81 9.43
CA ASP A 26 -12.01 -16.17 8.90
C ASP A 26 -10.73 -16.62 8.17
N ASP A 27 -10.02 -15.71 7.51
CA ASP A 27 -8.79 -16.01 6.76
C ASP A 27 -7.72 -14.94 6.97
N MET A 28 -7.00 -15.08 8.09
CA MET A 28 -5.91 -14.19 8.48
C MET A 28 -4.72 -14.24 7.52
N ASN A 29 -4.45 -15.39 6.91
CA ASN A 29 -3.38 -15.53 5.93
C ASN A 29 -3.74 -14.76 4.66
N GLY A 30 -4.99 -14.91 4.19
CA GLY A 30 -5.52 -14.14 3.07
C GLY A 30 -5.53 -12.63 3.33
N ALA A 31 -5.87 -12.19 4.55
CA ALA A 31 -5.79 -10.78 4.93
C ALA A 31 -4.36 -10.24 4.82
N ILE A 32 -3.38 -10.95 5.40
CA ILE A 32 -1.96 -10.60 5.33
C ILE A 32 -1.47 -10.55 3.87
N ALA A 33 -1.81 -11.57 3.07
CA ALA A 33 -1.43 -11.61 1.66
C ALA A 33 -2.03 -10.43 0.87
N ALA A 34 -3.30 -10.10 1.11
CA ALA A 34 -3.96 -8.99 0.43
C ALA A 34 -3.39 -7.62 0.84
N TYR A 35 -3.11 -7.40 2.13
CA TYR A 35 -2.40 -6.19 2.58
C TYR A 35 -1.02 -6.08 1.91
N SER A 36 -0.26 -7.18 1.83
CA SER A 36 1.06 -7.20 1.18
C SER A 36 1.00 -6.83 -0.30
N GLN A 37 0.02 -7.32 -1.05
CA GLN A 37 -0.17 -6.94 -2.46
C GLN A 37 -0.52 -5.44 -2.59
N SER A 38 -1.38 -4.94 -1.69
CA SER A 38 -1.74 -3.52 -1.66
C SER A 38 -0.53 -2.63 -1.37
N THR A 39 0.24 -2.92 -0.30
CA THR A 39 1.42 -2.12 0.09
C THR A 39 2.47 -2.12 -1.01
N SER A 40 2.73 -3.27 -1.65
CA SER A 40 3.66 -3.38 -2.78
C SER A 40 3.28 -2.48 -3.97
N LEU A 41 2.01 -2.46 -4.35
CA LEU A 41 1.53 -1.60 -5.44
C LEU A 41 1.52 -0.12 -5.04
N LEU A 42 1.13 0.20 -3.81
CA LEU A 42 1.17 1.56 -3.28
C LEU A 42 2.60 2.11 -3.27
N SER A 43 3.61 1.32 -2.89
CA SER A 43 5.02 1.72 -2.96
C SER A 43 5.41 2.15 -4.38
N ARG A 44 5.02 1.37 -5.39
CA ARG A 44 5.30 1.70 -6.81
C ARG A 44 4.58 2.97 -7.26
N VAL A 45 3.32 3.15 -6.86
CA VAL A 45 2.54 4.37 -7.18
C VAL A 45 3.17 5.60 -6.53
N ILE A 46 3.57 5.50 -5.26
CA ILE A 46 4.23 6.58 -4.52
C ILE A 46 5.55 6.97 -5.20
N GLU A 47 6.34 5.99 -5.64
CA GLU A 47 7.59 6.24 -6.38
C GLU A 47 7.34 6.89 -7.74
N ASP A 48 6.37 6.40 -8.51
CA ASP A 48 5.99 6.97 -9.81
C ASP A 48 5.55 8.45 -9.64
N MET A 49 4.69 8.73 -8.66
CA MET A 49 4.22 10.10 -8.36
C MET A 49 5.35 11.02 -7.87
N ARG A 50 6.31 10.50 -7.10
CA ARG A 50 7.50 11.26 -6.69
C ARG A 50 8.35 11.65 -7.89
N ARG A 51 8.64 10.69 -8.79
CA ARG A 51 9.41 10.95 -10.01
C ARG A 51 8.71 11.97 -10.91
N GLU A 52 7.40 11.83 -11.09
CA GLU A 52 6.59 12.79 -11.86
C GLU A 52 6.66 14.21 -11.27
N THR A 53 6.62 14.33 -9.95
CA THR A 53 6.68 15.64 -9.25
C THR A 53 8.06 16.28 -9.39
N GLN A 54 9.13 15.49 -9.29
CA GLN A 54 10.51 15.97 -9.49
C GLN A 54 10.78 16.43 -10.93
N GLN A 55 10.14 15.79 -11.93
CA GLN A 55 10.36 16.10 -13.34
C GLN A 55 9.49 17.25 -13.86
N SER A 56 8.30 17.45 -13.30
CA SER A 56 7.31 18.37 -13.88
C SER A 56 7.37 19.80 -13.35
N GLY A 57 8.11 20.06 -12.26
CA GLY A 57 8.23 21.40 -11.62
C GLY A 57 6.92 21.95 -11.02
N ASP A 58 5.77 21.36 -11.35
CA ASP A 58 4.43 21.75 -10.91
C ASP A 58 4.13 21.16 -9.51
N GLY A 59 4.79 21.75 -8.51
CA GLY A 59 4.92 21.23 -7.16
C GLY A 59 3.70 21.40 -6.24
N ALA A 60 2.59 21.99 -6.69
CA ALA A 60 1.53 22.43 -5.77
C ALA A 60 0.34 21.47 -5.64
N ARG A 61 0.01 20.66 -6.67
CA ARG A 61 -1.25 19.88 -6.70
C ARG A 61 -1.11 18.39 -6.35
N LYS A 62 0.12 17.85 -6.36
CA LYS A 62 0.45 16.45 -6.07
C LYS A 62 0.98 16.13 -4.64
N PRO A 63 1.45 17.07 -3.80
CA PRO A 63 2.00 16.74 -2.49
C PRO A 63 0.99 16.09 -1.53
N ASP A 64 -0.24 16.62 -1.49
CA ASP A 64 -1.25 16.17 -0.54
C ASP A 64 -1.72 14.75 -0.83
N ASP A 65 -1.89 14.41 -2.11
CA ASP A 65 -2.29 13.06 -2.52
C ASP A 65 -1.15 12.06 -2.32
N LEU A 66 0.09 12.47 -2.59
CA LEU A 66 1.26 11.66 -2.27
C LEU A 66 1.36 11.39 -0.76
N ALA A 67 1.16 12.42 0.07
CA ALA A 67 1.19 12.29 1.53
C ALA A 67 0.06 11.37 2.04
N LYS A 68 -1.15 11.47 1.47
CA LYS A 68 -2.26 10.55 1.78
C LYS A 68 -1.91 9.12 1.42
N LEU A 69 -1.35 8.86 0.24
CA LEU A 69 -0.96 7.50 -0.18
C LEU A 69 0.13 6.91 0.71
N VAL A 70 1.11 7.71 1.13
CA VAL A 70 2.13 7.28 2.11
C VAL A 70 1.48 6.89 3.44
N LYS A 71 0.54 7.70 3.96
CA LYS A 71 -0.18 7.38 5.20
C LYS A 71 -1.01 6.10 5.09
N ILE A 72 -1.69 5.90 3.97
CA ILE A 72 -2.48 4.68 3.71
C ILE A 72 -1.56 3.46 3.64
N HIS A 73 -0.46 3.55 2.89
CA HIS A 73 0.56 2.50 2.82
C HIS A 73 1.07 2.12 4.22
N ASP A 74 1.47 3.10 5.02
CA ASP A 74 2.02 2.86 6.35
C ASP A 74 0.97 2.24 7.28
N SER A 75 -0.27 2.69 7.23
CA SER A 75 -1.37 2.11 8.00
C SER A 75 -1.63 0.64 7.66
N TYR A 76 -1.59 0.26 6.38
CA TYR A 76 -1.80 -1.13 5.97
C TYR A 76 -0.63 -2.02 6.36
N ARG A 77 0.59 -1.49 6.27
CA ARG A 77 1.79 -2.18 6.73
C ARG A 77 1.77 -2.42 8.23
N ASP A 78 1.38 -1.41 9.01
CA ASP A 78 1.25 -1.52 10.47
C ASP A 78 0.19 -2.55 10.85
N ARG A 79 -0.97 -2.55 10.17
CA ARG A 79 -2.00 -3.57 10.40
C ARG A 79 -1.49 -4.97 10.08
N MET A 80 -0.74 -5.13 8.99
CA MET A 80 -0.16 -6.42 8.63
C MET A 80 0.86 -6.91 9.67
N MET A 81 1.70 -6.02 10.22
CA MET A 81 2.61 -6.36 11.33
C MET A 81 1.85 -6.81 12.59
N ILE A 82 0.75 -6.13 12.92
CA ILE A 82 -0.12 -6.52 14.05
C ILE A 82 -0.73 -7.90 13.80
N LEU A 83 -1.30 -8.14 12.61
CA LEU A 83 -1.89 -9.42 12.24
C LEU A 83 -0.86 -10.56 12.33
N SER A 84 0.34 -10.36 11.79
CA SER A 84 1.43 -11.33 11.90
C SER A 84 1.78 -11.64 13.35
N SER A 85 1.90 -10.60 14.18
CA SER A 85 2.22 -10.75 15.61
C SER A 85 1.13 -11.50 16.39
N VAL A 86 -0.14 -11.25 16.10
CA VAL A 86 -1.27 -11.85 16.84
C VAL A 86 -1.55 -13.28 16.40
N THR A 87 -1.36 -13.57 15.11
CA THR A 87 -1.73 -14.86 14.52
C THR A 87 -0.54 -15.83 14.41
N GLY A 88 0.70 -15.33 14.54
CA GLY A 88 1.93 -16.10 14.30
C GLY A 88 2.20 -16.39 12.82
N ILE A 89 1.37 -15.88 11.91
CA ILE A 89 1.55 -16.05 10.46
C ILE A 89 2.69 -15.13 10.00
N PRO A 90 3.74 -15.65 9.35
CA PRO A 90 4.86 -14.83 8.91
C PRO A 90 4.47 -13.87 7.77
N LEU A 91 5.10 -12.70 7.73
CA LEU A 91 4.92 -11.75 6.64
C LEU A 91 5.50 -12.30 5.32
N PRO A 92 4.85 -12.05 4.17
CA PRO A 92 5.40 -12.39 2.86
C PRO A 92 6.74 -11.71 2.62
N GLN A 93 7.72 -12.44 2.09
CA GLN A 93 9.02 -11.88 1.75
C GLN A 93 8.92 -11.01 0.49
N GLY A 94 9.33 -9.73 0.58
CA GLY A 94 9.30 -8.79 -0.55
C GLY A 94 8.76 -7.40 -0.26
N GLU A 95 8.36 -7.09 0.98
CA GLU A 95 7.97 -5.73 1.34
C GLU A 95 9.15 -4.74 1.23
N SER A 96 9.13 -3.92 0.19
CA SER A 96 9.98 -2.75 0.10
C SER A 96 9.23 -1.55 0.68
N ARG A 97 9.74 -1.00 1.78
CA ARG A 97 9.35 0.36 2.18
C ARG A 97 9.67 1.29 1.02
N PRO A 98 8.75 2.19 0.61
CA PRO A 98 9.13 3.25 -0.32
C PRO A 98 10.29 4.03 0.31
N SER A 99 11.35 4.29 -0.45
CA SER A 99 12.57 4.93 0.05
C SER A 99 12.21 6.17 0.88
N ARG A 100 12.60 6.17 2.16
CA ARG A 100 12.38 7.32 3.05
C ARG A 100 13.32 8.44 2.60
N LEU A 101 12.78 9.65 2.48
CA LEU A 101 13.55 10.89 2.53
C LEU A 101 13.79 11.23 3.99
#